data_AF-A0A920EQ12-F1
#
_entry.id   AF-A0A920EQ12-F1
#
_cell.length_a   1.000
_cell.length_b   1.000
_cell.length_c   1.000
_cell.angle_alpha   90.00
_cell.angle_beta   90.00
_cell.angle_gamma   90.00
#
_symmetry.space_group_name_H-M   'P 1'
#
loop_
_entity.id
_entity.type
_entity.pdbx_description
1 polymer ?
#
loop_
_entity_poly.entity_id
_entity_poly.type
_entity_poly.pdbx_seq_one_letter_code
_entity_poly.pdbx_strand_id
1 'polypeptide(L)' 'MVGVNVPIPVPLAYHTFGGWKKSVFGDLNQHGPDAFKFYTRTKTVTSRWPSGIKEGGEFNFKAMD' A
#
# COMPACT_ATOMS: atom_id res chain seq x y z
N MET A 1 -8.38 -12.27 18.77
CA MET A 1 -7.32 -13.28 18.98
C MET A 1 -7.91 -14.45 19.73
N VAL A 2 -7.60 -15.68 19.31
CA VAL A 2 -8.08 -16.92 19.94
C VAL A 2 -6.91 -17.90 20.00
N GLY A 3 -6.66 -18.49 21.16
CA GLY A 3 -5.67 -19.55 21.36
C GLY A 3 -6.33 -20.82 21.85
N VAL A 4 -5.94 -21.97 21.28
CA VAL A 4 -6.36 -23.30 21.75
C VAL A 4 -5.12 -24.01 22.28
N ASN A 5 -5.13 -24.40 23.55
CA ASN A 5 -3.94 -24.92 24.27
C ASN A 5 -2.74 -23.96 24.30
N VAL A 6 -2.99 -22.66 24.15
CA VAL A 6 -1.96 -21.60 24.16
C VAL A 6 -2.41 -20.48 25.10
N PRO A 7 -1.63 -20.11 26.13
CA PRO A 7 -2.06 -19.15 27.16
C PRO A 7 -2.03 -17.70 26.67
N ILE A 8 -1.14 -17.38 25.73
CA ILE A 8 -0.96 -16.03 25.18
C ILE A 8 -1.04 -16.12 23.66
N PRO A 9 -2.22 -15.90 23.04
CA PRO A 9 -2.40 -16.03 21.60
C PRO A 9 -2.02 -14.73 20.87
N VAL A 10 -0.78 -14.27 21.05
CA VAL A 10 -0.24 -13.11 20.35
C VAL A 10 0.25 -13.53 18.96
N PRO A 11 -0.33 -13.01 17.87
CA PRO A 11 0.10 -13.34 16.53
C PRO A 11 1.51 -12.83 16.26
N LEU A 12 2.30 -13.58 15.49
CA LEU A 12 3.63 -13.15 15.05
C LEU A 12 3.53 -11.99 14.06
N ALA A 13 4.64 -11.27 13.84
CA ALA A 13 4.69 -10.01 13.08
C ALA A 13 4.10 -10.08 11.66
N TYR A 14 4.08 -11.26 11.03
CA TYR A 14 3.51 -11.47 9.69
C TYR A 14 1.99 -11.72 9.68
N HIS A 15 1.37 -11.96 10.85
CA HIS A 15 -0.09 -11.98 11.03
C HIS A 15 -0.57 -10.57 11.45
N THR A 16 -1.83 -10.38 11.83
CA THR A 16 -2.33 -9.10 12.36
C THR A 16 -2.64 -9.22 13.86
N PHE A 17 -2.29 -8.21 14.67
CA PHE A 17 -2.65 -8.11 16.09
C PHE A 17 -3.74 -7.07 16.31
N GLY A 18 -4.83 -7.49 16.96
CA GLY A 18 -6.00 -6.65 17.21
C GLY A 18 -7.01 -7.31 18.15
N GLY A 19 -8.08 -6.58 18.43
CA GLY A 19 -9.11 -6.99 19.37
C GLY A 19 -10.52 -6.68 18.85
N TRP A 20 -11.52 -6.86 19.72
CA TRP A 20 -12.91 -6.52 19.42
C TRP A 20 -13.50 -5.69 20.58
N LYS A 21 -14.55 -4.90 20.30
CA LYS A 21 -15.21 -3.97 21.24
C LYS A 21 -14.23 -2.89 21.74
N LYS A 22 -14.12 -2.65 23.05
CA LYS A 22 -13.23 -1.66 23.65
C LYS A 22 -11.74 -2.05 23.65
N SER A 23 -11.38 -3.17 23.02
CA SER A 23 -10.00 -3.68 23.00
C SER A 23 -9.15 -3.10 21.87
N VAL A 24 -9.77 -2.44 20.88
CA VAL A 24 -9.11 -1.76 19.77
C VAL A 24 -10.03 -0.66 19.25
N PHE A 25 -9.45 0.38 18.64
CA PHE A 25 -10.19 1.44 17.97
C PHE A 25 -9.66 1.59 16.55
N GLY A 26 -10.53 1.95 15.61
CA GLY A 26 -10.20 1.99 14.18
C GLY A 26 -10.45 0.67 13.47
N ASP A 27 -10.14 0.66 12.18
CA ASP A 27 -10.42 -0.41 11.23
C ASP A 27 -9.20 -1.30 10.91
N LEU A 28 -7.98 -0.80 11.11
CA LEU A 28 -6.72 -1.50 10.80
C LEU A 28 -5.96 -1.96 12.05
N ASN A 29 -5.25 -3.08 11.92
CA ASN A 29 -4.48 -3.74 12.98
C ASN A 29 -2.98 -3.35 12.97
N GLN A 30 -2.26 -3.68 14.06
CA GLN A 30 -0.92 -3.12 14.32
C GLN A 30 0.21 -3.60 13.39
N HIS A 31 0.23 -4.86 12.98
CA HIS A 31 1.29 -5.46 12.14
C HIS A 31 0.69 -6.36 11.05
N GLY A 32 1.54 -6.96 10.21
CA GLY A 32 1.12 -7.67 9.01
C GLY A 32 0.65 -6.71 7.90
N PRO A 33 -0.18 -7.20 6.95
CA PRO A 33 -0.66 -6.40 5.82
C PRO A 33 -1.41 -5.12 6.22
N ASP A 34 -2.09 -5.12 7.37
CA ASP A 34 -2.89 -3.97 7.82
C ASP A 34 -2.03 -2.77 8.22
N ALA A 35 -0.80 -2.99 8.73
CA ALA A 35 0.13 -1.92 9.02
C ALA A 35 0.57 -1.19 7.74
N PHE A 36 0.82 -1.93 6.66
CA PHE A 36 1.16 -1.33 5.38
C PHE A 36 -0.03 -0.54 4.82
N LYS A 37 -1.26 -1.04 4.94
CA LYS A 37 -2.46 -0.30 4.54
C LYS A 37 -2.63 0.99 5.34
N PHE A 38 -2.27 1.00 6.62
CA PHE A 38 -2.39 2.18 7.48
C PHE A 38 -1.40 3.29 7.09
N TYR A 39 -0.15 2.91 6.81
CA TYR A 39 0.91 3.87 6.47
C TYR A 39 1.00 4.22 4.98
N THR A 40 0.21 3.58 4.12
CA THR A 40 0.22 3.84 2.67
C THR A 40 -1.13 4.30 2.16
N ARG A 41 -1.13 4.88 0.95
CA ARG A 41 -2.35 5.26 0.25
C ARG A 41 -2.41 4.57 -1.11
N THR A 42 -3.58 4.06 -1.47
CA THR A 42 -3.80 3.49 -2.80
C THR A 42 -3.85 4.61 -3.84
N LYS A 43 -3.08 4.47 -4.92
CA LYS A 43 -3.11 5.36 -6.08
C LYS A 43 -3.35 4.53 -7.34
N THR A 44 -4.40 4.85 -8.08
CA THR A 44 -4.71 4.22 -9.37
C THR A 44 -4.36 5.20 -10.49
N VAL A 45 -3.54 4.77 -11.45
CA VAL A 45 -3.10 5.59 -12.59
C VAL A 45 -3.53 4.92 -13.89
N THR A 46 -4.26 5.66 -14.73
CA THR A 46 -4.60 5.25 -16.09
C THR A 46 -3.79 6.11 -17.06
N SER A 47 -2.99 5.49 -17.93
CA SER A 47 -2.15 6.20 -18.90
C SER A 47 -2.37 5.69 -20.32
N ARG A 48 -2.39 6.61 -21.28
CA ARG A 48 -2.36 6.33 -22.73
C ARG A 48 -1.23 7.14 -23.34
N TRP A 49 -0.43 6.50 -24.20
CA TRP A 49 0.60 7.16 -24.98
C TRP A 49 0.13 7.27 -26.44
N PRO A 50 -0.03 8.49 -26.99
CA PRO A 50 -0.30 8.67 -28.41
C PRO A 50 0.91 8.22 -29.26
N SER A 51 0.68 7.82 -30.51
CA SER A 51 1.75 7.50 -31.45
C SER A 51 2.54 8.76 -31.80
N GLY A 52 3.78 8.90 -31.30
CA GLY A 52 4.64 10.07 -31.56
C GLY A 52 5.93 9.77 -32.33
N ILE A 53 6.35 8.50 -32.44
CA ILE A 53 7.64 8.15 -33.07
C ILE A 53 7.62 8.21 -34.61
N LYS A 54 6.47 8.43 -35.24
CA LYS A 54 6.40 8.57 -36.70
C LYS A 54 6.83 9.95 -37.21
N GLU A 55 6.84 10.98 -36.37
CA GLU A 55 7.07 12.39 -36.78
C GLU A 55 8.35 13.00 -36.20
N GLY A 56 9.16 12.23 -35.46
CA GLY A 56 10.42 12.71 -34.85
C GLY A 56 10.24 13.19 -33.41
N GLY A 57 11.37 13.46 -32.73
CA GLY A 57 11.35 13.95 -31.35
C GLY A 57 11.17 15.47 -31.31
N GLU A 58 10.02 15.94 -30.85
CA GLU A 58 9.85 17.35 -30.47
C GLU A 58 10.44 17.56 -29.08
N PHE A 59 11.54 18.31 -29.01
CA PHE A 59 12.21 18.61 -27.75
C PHE A 59 12.18 20.13 -27.51
N ASN A 60 12.10 20.52 -26.24
CA ASN A 60 12.03 21.92 -25.83
C ASN A 60 13.41 22.60 -25.74
N PHE A 61 14.47 22.05 -26.36
CA PHE A 61 15.77 22.72 -26.38
C PHE A 61 15.89 23.64 -27.60
N LYS A 62 16.53 24.80 -27.41
CA LYS A 62 16.90 25.67 -28.53
C LYS A 62 17.94 24.93 -29.38
N ALA A 63 17.69 24.75 -30.67
CA ALA A 63 18.73 24.33 -31.60
C ALA A 63 19.88 25.36 -31.49
N MET A 64 21.11 24.87 -31.26
CA MET A 64 22.29 25.71 -31.40
C MET A 64 22.50 25.93 -32.90
N ASP A 65 22.69 27.20 -33.29
CA ASP A 65 23.02 27.61 -34.66
C ASP A 65 24.30 26.92 -35.17
#